data_AF-L8JIJ8-F1
#
_entry.id   AF-L8JIJ8-F1
#
_cell.length_a   1.000
_cell.length_b   1.000
_cell.length_c   1.000
_cell.angle_alpha   90.00
_cell.angle_beta   90.00
_cell.angle_gamma   90.00
#
_symmetry.space_group_name_H-M   'P 1'
#
loop_
_entity.id
_entity.type
_entity.pdbx_description
1 polymer ?
#
loop_
_entity_poly.entity_id
_entity_poly.type
_entity_poly.pdbx_seq_one_letter_code
_entity_poly.pdbx_strand_id
1 'polypeptide(L)'
;MMNWQHKVDELRNIGIKFNEENVRDSLKKAEQKGLIQKTIVLAKELDLDLQKDITKTSIAIVVSNYNSIEDCHKKALMNVYHKQCKLISDTIKQNDIFLEILYILGEAVDRRAS
;
A
#
# COMPACT_ATOMS: atom_id res chain seq x y z
N MET A 1 -18.47 -17.61 20.11
CA MET A 1 -18.37 -17.52 18.64
C MET A 1 -18.92 -16.16 18.25
N MET A 2 -18.16 -15.33 17.53
CA MET A 2 -18.55 -13.95 17.24
C MET A 2 -19.71 -13.94 16.23
N ASN A 3 -20.85 -13.32 16.57
CA ASN A 3 -21.99 -13.24 15.68
C ASN A 3 -21.78 -12.12 14.66
N TRP A 4 -21.19 -12.47 13.51
CA TRP A 4 -20.87 -11.53 12.44
C TRP A 4 -22.08 -10.74 11.94
N GLN A 5 -23.28 -11.32 12.02
CA GLN A 5 -24.51 -10.64 11.61
C GLN A 5 -24.81 -9.44 12.50
N HIS A 6 -24.69 -9.60 13.82
CA HIS A 6 -24.90 -8.52 14.79
C HIS A 6 -23.94 -7.34 14.57
N LYS A 7 -22.67 -7.63 14.26
CA LYS A 7 -21.65 -6.62 13.93
C LYS A 7 -21.98 -5.86 12.66
N VAL A 8 -22.47 -6.54 11.61
CA VAL A 8 -22.88 -5.89 10.36
C VAL A 8 -24.07 -4.96 10.61
N ASP A 9 -25.02 -5.38 11.45
CA ASP A 9 -26.19 -4.56 11.79
C ASP A 9 -25.82 -3.34 12.65
N GLU A 10 -24.88 -3.49 13.61
CA GLU A 10 -24.28 -2.36 14.34
C GLU A 10 -23.65 -1.33 13.39
N LEU A 11 -22.89 -1.79 12.40
CA LEU A 11 -22.23 -0.92 11.41
C LEU A 11 -23.27 -0.19 10.53
N ARG A 12 -24.36 -0.87 10.15
CA ARG A 12 -25.47 -0.22 9.42
C ARG A 12 -26.16 0.84 10.27
N ASN A 13 -26.37 0.58 11.56
CA ASN A 13 -27.05 1.50 12.48
C ASN A 13 -26.28 2.81 12.71
N ILE A 14 -24.95 2.78 12.61
CA ILE A 14 -24.12 4.00 12.65
C ILE A 14 -23.95 4.67 11.27
N GLY A 15 -24.69 4.21 10.25
CA GLY A 15 -24.75 4.84 8.93
C GLY A 15 -23.78 4.27 7.89
N ILE A 16 -23.06 3.18 8.17
CA ILE A 16 -22.22 2.52 7.16
C ILE A 16 -23.11 1.82 6.15
N LYS A 17 -23.11 2.34 4.91
CA LYS A 17 -23.83 1.74 3.80
C LYS A 17 -22.99 0.61 3.19
N PHE A 18 -23.56 -0.58 3.06
CA PHE A 18 -22.94 -1.68 2.30
C PHE A 18 -23.51 -1.67 0.89
N ASN A 19 -23.15 -0.65 0.11
CA ASN A 19 -23.56 -0.50 -1.29
C ASN A 19 -22.44 -0.98 -2.23
N GLU A 20 -22.77 -1.10 -3.51
CA GLU A 20 -21.84 -1.55 -4.55
C GLU A 20 -20.56 -0.69 -4.60
N GLU A 21 -20.69 0.62 -4.39
CA GLU A 21 -19.57 1.57 -4.32
C GLU A 21 -18.58 1.20 -3.21
N ASN A 22 -19.06 1.01 -1.98
CA ASN A 22 -18.21 0.66 -0.84
C ASN A 22 -17.56 -0.72 -0.99
N VAL A 23 -18.27 -1.68 -1.60
CA VAL A 23 -17.70 -3.00 -1.92
C VAL A 23 -16.60 -2.86 -2.97
N ARG A 24 -16.84 -2.10 -4.05
CA ARG A 24 -15.86 -1.86 -5.11
C ARG A 24 -14.61 -1.19 -4.58
N ASP A 25 -14.74 -0.19 -3.72
CA ASP A 25 -13.59 0.49 -3.13
C ASP A 25 -12.84 -0.40 -2.14
N SER A 26 -13.55 -1.25 -1.39
CA SER A 26 -12.92 -2.27 -0.54
C SER A 26 -12.15 -3.30 -1.36
N LEU A 27 -12.68 -3.71 -2.51
CA LEU A 27 -12.00 -4.61 -3.45
C LEU A 27 -10.74 -3.96 -4.03
N LYS A 28 -10.80 -2.71 -4.47
CA LYS A 28 -9.62 -1.96 -4.94
C LYS A 28 -8.53 -1.88 -3.88
N LYS A 29 -8.90 -1.57 -2.62
CA LYS A 29 -7.95 -1.53 -1.51
C LYS A 29 -7.32 -2.91 -1.23
N ALA A 30 -8.12 -3.97 -1.28
CA ALA A 30 -7.63 -5.34 -1.10
C ALA A 30 -6.66 -5.74 -2.23
N GLU A 31 -6.98 -5.39 -3.49
CA GLU A 31 -6.10 -5.62 -4.63
C GLU A 31 -4.79 -4.86 -4.49
N GLN A 32 -4.86 -3.55 -4.20
CA GLN A 32 -3.69 -2.70 -3.97
C GLN A 32 -2.80 -3.24 -2.85
N LYS A 33 -3.38 -3.70 -1.74
CA LYS A 33 -2.66 -4.36 -0.65
C LYS A 33 -1.94 -5.63 -1.11
N GLY A 34 -2.60 -6.44 -1.93
CA GLY A 34 -1.99 -7.62 -2.56
C GLY A 34 -0.79 -7.24 -3.44
N LEU A 35 -0.90 -6.17 -4.22
CA LEU A 35 0.21 -5.66 -5.04
C LEU A 35 1.38 -5.16 -4.18
N ILE A 36 1.10 -4.41 -3.11
CA ILE A 36 2.12 -3.96 -2.15
C ILE A 36 2.87 -5.16 -1.57
N GLN A 37 2.16 -6.19 -1.11
CA GLN A 37 2.78 -7.39 -0.55
C GLN A 37 3.66 -8.11 -1.57
N LYS A 38 3.19 -8.26 -2.82
CA LYS A 38 4.01 -8.83 -3.91
C LYS A 38 5.28 -8.01 -4.12
N THR A 39 5.18 -6.69 -4.22
CA THR A 39 6.36 -5.83 -4.43
C THR A 39 7.31 -5.81 -3.22
N ILE A 40 6.81 -5.95 -1.99
CA ILE A 40 7.64 -6.14 -0.79
C ILE A 40 8.45 -7.44 -0.89
N VAL A 41 7.84 -8.54 -1.36
CA VAL A 41 8.56 -9.80 -1.59
C VAL A 41 9.68 -9.59 -2.60
N LEU A 42 9.41 -8.88 -3.72
CA LEU A 42 10.45 -8.55 -4.69
C LEU A 42 11.59 -7.70 -4.10
N ALA A 43 11.27 -6.73 -3.23
CA ALA A 43 12.28 -5.92 -2.55
C ALA A 43 13.17 -6.78 -1.65
N LYS A 44 12.59 -7.75 -0.93
CA LYS A 44 13.34 -8.71 -0.10
C LYS A 44 14.24 -9.61 -0.94
N GLU A 45 13.75 -10.11 -2.08
CA GLU A 45 14.55 -10.92 -3.02
C GLU A 45 15.73 -10.16 -3.64
N LEU A 46 15.69 -8.83 -3.59
CA LEU A 46 16.75 -7.93 -4.07
C LEU A 46 17.63 -7.38 -2.93
N ASP A 47 17.49 -7.92 -1.71
CA ASP A 47 18.21 -7.50 -0.50
C ASP A 47 18.06 -6.00 -0.19
N LEU A 48 16.92 -5.41 -0.55
CA LEU A 48 16.64 -4.01 -0.24
C LEU A 48 16.18 -3.86 1.22
N ASP A 49 16.76 -2.87 1.89
CA ASP A 49 16.40 -2.55 3.28
C ASP A 49 15.04 -1.88 3.36
N LEU A 50 14.02 -2.63 3.80
CA LEU A 50 12.65 -2.15 3.93
C LEU A 50 12.50 -1.02 4.95
N GLN A 51 13.44 -0.81 5.88
CA GLN A 51 13.40 0.30 6.84
C GLN A 51 13.70 1.65 6.19
N LYS A 52 14.35 1.67 5.03
CA LYS A 52 14.69 2.91 4.34
C LYS A 52 13.52 3.45 3.53
N ASP A 53 13.30 4.76 3.64
CA ASP A 53 12.31 5.48 2.84
C ASP A 53 12.50 5.27 1.33
N ILE A 54 13.75 5.19 0.86
CA ILE A 54 14.07 4.96 -0.56
C ILE A 54 13.49 3.64 -1.07
N THR A 55 13.51 2.59 -0.25
CA THR A 55 12.92 1.30 -0.58
C THR A 55 11.40 1.41 -0.62
N LYS A 56 10.79 2.02 0.40
CA LYS A 56 9.34 2.21 0.51
C LYS A 56 8.77 3.07 -0.63
N THR A 57 9.43 4.17 -0.98
CA THR A 57 9.03 5.01 -2.11
C THR A 57 9.18 4.29 -3.44
N SER A 58 10.22 3.48 -3.59
CA SER A 58 10.39 2.65 -4.80
C SER A 58 9.28 1.60 -4.94
N ILE A 59 8.92 0.93 -3.85
CA ILE A 59 7.78 0.00 -3.80
C ILE A 59 6.50 0.74 -4.19
N ALA A 60 6.23 1.91 -3.61
CA ALA A 60 5.02 2.68 -3.91
C ALA A 60 4.91 3.08 -5.39
N ILE A 61 6.02 3.50 -6.00
CA ILE A 61 6.07 3.85 -7.43
C ILE A 61 5.80 2.63 -8.31
N VAL A 62 6.41 1.48 -7.99
CA VAL A 62 6.18 0.22 -8.73
C VAL A 62 4.73 -0.24 -8.58
N VAL A 63 4.16 -0.20 -7.38
CA VAL A 63 2.75 -0.54 -7.13
C VAL A 63 1.80 0.37 -7.91
N SER A 64 2.08 1.67 -7.96
CA SER A 64 1.26 2.64 -8.71
C SER A 64 1.21 2.36 -10.21
N ASN A 65 2.22 1.66 -10.74
CA ASN A 65 2.34 1.35 -12.15
C ASN A 65 2.29 -0.16 -12.43
N TYR A 66 1.90 -0.98 -11.44
CA TYR A 66 2.17 -2.42 -11.43
C TYR A 66 1.70 -3.14 -12.69
N ASN A 67 0.49 -2.81 -13.16
CA ASN A 67 -0.12 -3.43 -14.34
C ASN A 67 0.49 -2.93 -15.66
N SER A 68 1.13 -1.75 -15.67
CA SER A 68 1.77 -1.17 -16.86
C SER A 68 3.21 -1.65 -17.07
N ILE A 69 3.78 -2.38 -16.10
CA ILE A 69 5.18 -2.86 -16.11
C ILE A 69 5.25 -4.37 -15.94
N GLU A 70 4.27 -5.09 -16.49
CA GLU A 70 4.22 -6.56 -16.46
C GLU A 70 5.56 -7.18 -16.90
N ASP A 71 5.94 -8.30 -16.27
CA ASP A 71 7.20 -9.04 -16.46
C ASP A 71 8.51 -8.29 -16.11
N CYS A 72 8.46 -7.01 -15.73
CA CYS A 72 9.67 -6.23 -15.43
C CYS A 72 9.71 -5.60 -14.04
N HIS A 73 8.84 -6.03 -13.12
CA HIS A 73 8.70 -5.45 -11.77
C HIS A 73 10.02 -5.35 -10.99
N LYS A 74 10.86 -6.41 -11.00
CA LYS A 74 12.17 -6.40 -10.31
C LYS A 74 13.12 -5.35 -10.89
N LYS A 75 13.21 -5.30 -12.22
CA LYS A 75 14.06 -4.35 -12.94
C LYS A 75 13.58 -2.91 -12.71
N ALA A 76 12.26 -2.70 -12.76
CA ALA A 76 11.65 -1.41 -12.46
C ALA A 76 11.95 -0.97 -11.01
N LEU A 77 11.79 -1.86 -10.05
CA LEU A 77 12.06 -1.59 -8.64
C LEU A 77 13.51 -1.13 -8.41
N MET A 78 14.50 -1.85 -8.96
CA MET A 78 15.91 -1.44 -8.88
C MET A 78 16.21 -0.14 -9.62
N ASN A 79 15.57 0.08 -10.77
CA ASN A 79 15.75 1.32 -11.52
C ASN A 79 15.25 2.53 -10.73
N VAL A 80 14.06 2.42 -10.13
CA VAL A 80 13.49 3.49 -9.31
C VAL A 80 14.35 3.71 -8.06
N TYR A 81 14.73 2.63 -7.38
CA TYR A 81 15.58 2.67 -6.18
C TYR A 81 16.87 3.46 -6.42
N HIS A 82 17.55 3.26 -7.54
CA HIS A 82 18.81 3.95 -7.82
C HIS A 82 18.65 5.35 -8.42
N LYS A 83 17.51 5.69 -9.03
CA LYS A 83 17.35 6.92 -9.83
C LYS A 83 16.38 7.94 -9.22
N GLN A 84 15.69 7.60 -8.14
CA GLN A 84 14.73 8.51 -7.54
C GLN A 84 15.41 9.76 -6.98
N CYS A 85 14.76 10.92 -7.20
CA CYS A 85 15.19 12.18 -6.62
C CYS A 85 14.35 12.53 -5.39
N LYS A 86 14.86 13.45 -4.56
CA LYS A 86 14.20 13.86 -3.31
C LYS A 86 12.76 14.35 -3.53
N LEU A 87 12.53 15.17 -4.56
CA LEU A 87 11.20 15.71 -4.85
C LEU A 87 10.16 14.61 -5.13
N ILE A 88 10.57 13.56 -5.87
CA ILE A 88 9.71 12.40 -6.13
C ILE A 88 9.45 11.65 -4.82
N SER A 89 10.50 11.39 -4.02
CA SER A 89 10.36 10.69 -2.73
C SER A 89 9.39 11.43 -1.79
N ASP A 90 9.54 12.75 -1.66
CA ASP A 90 8.69 13.57 -0.79
C ASP A 90 7.23 13.61 -1.29
N THR A 91 7.02 13.62 -2.61
CA THR A 91 5.67 13.54 -3.20
C THR A 91 5.01 12.18 -2.91
N ILE A 92 5.74 11.09 -3.11
CA ILE A 92 5.24 9.73 -2.92
C ILE A 92 4.90 9.44 -1.45
N LYS A 93 5.65 10.03 -0.50
CA LYS A 93 5.38 9.89 0.94
C LYS A 93 4.01 10.41 1.38
N GLN A 94 3.37 11.25 0.57
CA GLN A 94 2.02 11.76 0.84
C GLN A 94 0.90 10.86 0.28
N ASN A 95 1.25 9.81 -0.48
CA ASN A 95 0.28 8.92 -1.12
C ASN A 95 -0.18 7.81 -0.17
N ASP A 96 -1.45 7.41 -0.27
CA ASP A 96 -2.06 6.31 0.49
C ASP A 96 -1.31 4.98 0.36
N ILE A 97 -0.68 4.69 -0.79
CA ILE A 97 0.16 3.51 -0.99
C ILE A 97 1.34 3.51 -0.02
N PHE A 98 2.00 4.66 0.16
CA PHE A 98 3.13 4.77 1.07
C PHE A 98 2.69 4.57 2.52
N LEU A 99 1.55 5.13 2.90
CA LEU A 99 0.98 4.92 4.23
C LEU A 99 0.59 3.46 4.47
N GLU A 100 0.00 2.77 3.50
CA GLU A 100 -0.32 1.34 3.61
C GLU A 100 0.96 0.50 3.69
N ILE A 101 2.04 0.88 3.00
CA ILE A 101 3.36 0.24 3.16
C ILE A 101 3.85 0.40 4.61
N LEU A 102 3.79 1.59 5.19
CA LEU A 102 4.15 1.80 6.60
C LEU A 102 3.31 0.94 7.53
N TYR A 103 2.00 0.84 7.28
CA TYR A 103 1.09 0.02 8.08
C TYR A 103 1.44 -1.47 8.01
N ILE A 104 1.68 -1.99 6.80
CA ILE A 104 2.09 -3.39 6.59
C ILE A 104 3.43 -3.70 7.26
N LEU A 105 4.36 -2.75 7.28
CA LEU A 105 5.67 -2.91 7.92
C LEU A 105 5.65 -2.64 9.44
N GLY A 106 4.51 -2.25 10.01
CA GLY A 106 4.41 -1.93 11.45
C GLY A 106 5.04 -0.59 11.83
N GLU A 107 5.30 0.27 10.85
CA GLU A 107 5.94 1.59 11.01
C GLU A 107 4.93 2.75 10.98
N ALA A 108 3.63 2.45 10.88
CA ALA A 108 2.59 3.45 10.93
C ALA A 108 2.53 4.10 12.32
N VAL A 109 3.26 5.21 12.47
CA VAL A 109 3.04 6.15 13.57
C VAL A 109 1.75 6.90 13.28
N ASP A 110 0.82 6.94 14.24
CA ASP A 110 -0.40 7.73 14.14
C ASP A 110 -0.02 9.23 14.09
N ARG A 111 0.26 9.75 12.89
CA ARG A 111 0.73 11.14 12.67
C ARG A 111 -0.34 12.20 12.97
N ARG A 112 -1.49 11.80 13.51
CA ARG A 112 -2.56 12.72 13.95
C ARG A 112 -2.27 13.41 15.28
N ALA A 113 -1.17 13.05 15.95
CA ALA A 113 -0.77 13.62 17.24
C ALA A 113 0.40 14.62 17.15
N SER A 114 0.65 15.24 15.99
CA SER A 114 1.70 16.26 15.80
C SER A 114 1.15 17.53 15.18
#